data_AF-A0A089JT60-F1
#
_entry.id   AF-A0A089JT60-F1
#
_cell.length_a   1.000
_cell.length_b   1.000
_cell.length_c   1.000
_cell.angle_alpha   90.00
_cell.angle_beta   90.00
_cell.angle_gamma   90.00
#
_symmetry.space_group_name_H-M   'P 1'
#
loop_
_entity.id
_entity.type
_entity.pdbx_description
1 polymer ?
#
loop_
_entity_poly.entity_id
_entity_poly.type
_entity_poly.pdbx_seq_one_letter_code
_entity_poly.pdbx_strand_id
1 'polypeptide(L)' 'MKMAQVELLDDANISILAVRLEGNKVYYIDFKELRKLMTHDYVVFTPLIGEHWKFFVWESHIEIQGNRNKYFTEPELGS' A
#
# COMPACT_ATOMS: atom_id res chain seq x y z
N MET A 1 -4.02 -14.39 10.43
CA MET A 1 -4.90 -13.98 9.31
C MET A 1 -4.14 -14.22 8.01
N LYS A 2 -4.62 -15.07 7.10
CA LYS A 2 -3.90 -15.38 5.84
C LYS A 2 -4.37 -14.46 4.72
N MET A 3 -3.70 -13.33 4.53
CA MET A 3 -3.85 -12.52 3.32
C MET A 3 -2.83 -13.03 2.29
N ALA A 4 -3.21 -14.02 1.50
CA ALA A 4 -2.28 -14.79 0.66
C ALA A 4 -1.39 -13.93 -0.26
N GLN A 5 -1.89 -12.79 -0.76
CA GLN A 5 -1.09 -11.86 -1.55
C GLN A 5 -0.04 -11.12 -0.70
N VAL A 6 -0.38 -10.71 0.53
CA VAL A 6 0.56 -10.04 1.42
C VAL A 6 1.66 -11.00 1.86
N GLU A 7 1.32 -12.24 2.22
CA GLU A 7 2.29 -13.27 2.59
C GLU A 7 3.27 -13.56 1.44
N LEU A 8 2.76 -13.70 0.21
CA LEU A 8 3.58 -13.90 -0.98
C LEU A 8 4.56 -12.73 -1.23
N LEU A 9 4.11 -11.51 -0.98
CA LEU A 9 4.92 -10.30 -1.15
C LEU A 9 5.92 -10.08 0.01
N ASP A 10 5.60 -10.57 1.21
CA ASP A 10 6.49 -10.56 2.39
C ASP A 10 7.68 -11.51 2.15
N ASP A 11 7.45 -12.69 1.57
CA ASP A 11 8.46 -13.72 1.32
C ASP A 11 9.34 -13.45 0.08
N ALA A 12 8.89 -12.59 -0.84
CA ALA A 12 9.63 -12.28 -2.06
C ALA A 12 10.93 -11.51 -1.77
N ASN A 13 12.02 -11.76 -2.50
CA ASN A 13 13.27 -11.00 -2.34
C ASN A 13 13.09 -9.52 -2.67
N ILE A 14 12.42 -9.23 -3.79
CA ILE A 14 12.03 -7.90 -4.26
C ILE A 14 10.52 -7.92 -4.43
N SER A 15 9.85 -6.91 -3.89
CA SER A 15 8.39 -6.79 -3.94
C SER A 15 8.00 -5.34 -4.17
N ILE A 16 7.29 -5.09 -5.27
CA ILE A 16 6.91 -3.74 -5.71
C ILE A 16 5.40 -3.69 -5.86
N LEU A 17 4.79 -2.68 -5.24
CA LEU A 17 3.42 -2.29 -5.52
C LEU A 17 3.45 -1.10 -6.50
N ALA A 18 2.81 -1.26 -7.66
CA ALA A 18 2.65 -0.17 -8.61
C ALA A 18 1.21 0.37 -8.56
N VAL A 19 1.04 1.66 -8.34
CA VAL A 19 -0.27 2.34 -8.38
C VAL A 19 -0.27 3.35 -9.51
N ARG A 20 -1.18 3.19 -10.48
CA ARG A 20 -1.40 4.18 -11.54
C ARG A 20 -2.64 5.00 -11.22
N LEU A 21 -2.48 6.31 -11.16
CA LEU A 21 -3.57 7.28 -11.04
C LEU A 21 -3.78 8.03 -12.36
N GLU A 22 -4.87 8.81 -12.43
CA GLU A 22 -5.12 9.71 -13.55
C GLU A 22 -3.96 10.69 -13.77
N GLY A 23 -3.83 11.20 -14.99
CA GLY A 23 -2.73 12.11 -15.36
C GLY A 23 -1.38 11.41 -15.53
N ASN A 24 -1.37 10.11 -15.85
CA ASN A 24 -0.16 9.30 -16.07
C ASN A 24 0.82 9.27 -14.88
N LYS A 25 0.33 9.49 -13.66
CA LYS A 25 1.13 9.37 -12.44
C LYS A 25 1.24 7.90 -12.03
N VAL A 26 2.44 7.35 -12.03
CA VAL A 26 2.71 5.96 -11.59
C VAL A 26 3.60 5.97 -10.36
N TYR A 27 3.11 5.40 -9.25
CA TYR A 27 3.86 5.26 -8.01
C TYR A 27 4.43 3.85 -7.95
N TYR A 28 5.76 3.74 -7.94
CA TYR A 28 6.46 2.49 -7.67
C TYR A 28 6.89 2.46 -6.22
N ILE A 29 6.26 1.57 -5.45
CA ILE A 29 6.38 1.51 -4.00
C ILE A 29 7.17 0.26 -3.65
N ASP A 30 8.21 0.42 -2.83
CA ASP A 30 8.82 -0.71 -2.14
C ASP A 30 7.79 -1.27 -1.15
N PHE A 31 7.23 -2.43 -1.50
CA PHE A 31 6.18 -3.04 -0.70
C PHE A 31 6.68 -3.37 0.70
N LYS A 32 7.93 -3.81 0.86
CA LYS A 32 8.46 -4.20 2.17
C LYS A 32 8.58 -3.01 3.11
N GLU A 33 8.87 -1.83 2.58
CA GLU A 33 8.88 -0.60 3.37
C GLU A 33 7.46 -0.15 3.72
N LEU A 34 6.52 -0.17 2.76
CA LEU A 34 5.11 0.13 3.04
C LEU A 34 4.49 -0.85 4.06
N ARG A 35 4.85 -2.13 3.96
CA ARG A 35 4.38 -3.24 4.80
C ARG A 35 4.63 -2.99 6.29
N LYS A 36 5.71 -2.29 6.65
CA LYS A 36 6.02 -1.91 8.04
C LYS A 36 4.92 -1.06 8.68
N LEU A 37 4.13 -0.36 7.87
CA LEU A 37 3.02 0.47 8.31
C LEU A 37 1.69 -0.32 8.37
N MET A 38 1.61 -1.49 7.74
CA MET A 38 0.41 -2.35 7.63
C MET A 38 0.30 -3.30 8.83
N THR A 39 0.04 -2.77 10.03
CA THR A 39 -0.14 -3.59 11.24
C THR A 39 -1.59 -4.06 11.39
N HIS A 40 -1.80 -5.12 12.18
CA HIS A 40 -3.15 -5.65 12.45
C HIS A 40 -4.06 -4.61 13.12
N ASP A 41 -3.50 -3.67 13.89
CA ASP A 41 -4.25 -2.60 14.56
C ASP A 41 -4.98 -1.65 13.60
N TYR A 42 -4.57 -1.63 12.33
CA TYR A 42 -5.14 -0.77 11.28
C TYR A 42 -5.94 -1.55 10.23
N VAL A 43 -6.25 -2.82 10.50
CA VAL A 43 -7.16 -3.61 9.67
C VAL A 43 -8.58 -3.07 9.83
N VAL A 44 -9.25 -2.85 8.71
CA VAL A 44 -10.66 -2.47 8.66
C VAL A 44 -11.49 -3.62 8.12
N PHE A 45 -12.76 -3.66 8.52
CA PHE A 45 -13.72 -4.64 8.03
C PHE A 45 -14.81 -3.95 7.22
N THR A 46 -15.11 -4.46 6.03
CA THR A 46 -16.35 -4.14 5.32
C THR A 46 -17.07 -5.43 4.94
N PRO A 47 -18.42 -5.47 4.98
CA PRO A 47 -19.16 -6.70 4.67
C PRO A 47 -18.87 -7.29 3.28
N LEU A 48 -18.48 -6.46 2.32
CA LEU A 48 -18.22 -6.87 0.94
C LEU A 48 -16.80 -7.42 0.71
N ILE A 49 -15.79 -6.84 1.39
CA ILE A 49 -14.37 -7.14 1.14
C ILE A 49 -13.81 -8.05 2.26
N GLY A 50 -14.42 -8.03 3.43
CA GLY A 50 -13.88 -8.64 4.64
C GLY A 50 -12.82 -7.74 5.29
N GLU A 51 -11.87 -8.36 5.98
CA GLU A 51 -10.73 -7.70 6.61
C GLU A 51 -9.70 -7.26 5.56
N HIS A 52 -9.33 -5.98 5.56
CA HIS A 52 -8.36 -5.41 4.63
C HIS A 52 -7.66 -4.20 5.23
N TRP A 53 -6.52 -3.81 4.64
CA TRP A 53 -5.97 -2.46 4.85
C TRP A 53 -6.53 -1.53 3.78
N LYS A 54 -6.88 -0.30 4.19
CA LYS A 54 -7.30 0.75 3.26
C LYS A 54 -6.18 1.77 3.08
N PHE A 55 -5.77 1.98 1.83
CA PHE A 55 -4.75 2.94 1.47
C PHE A 55 -5.37 4.23 0.93
N PHE A 56 -4.82 5.37 1.36
CA PHE A 56 -5.02 6.66 0.73
C PHE A 56 -3.73 7.04 0.01
N VAL A 57 -3.82 7.28 -1.30
CA VAL A 57 -2.68 7.63 -2.14
C VAL A 57 -2.79 9.12 -2.44
N TRP A 58 -1.88 9.89 -1.86
CA TRP A 58 -1.74 11.33 -2.05
C TRP A 58 -0.59 11.62 -3.01
N GLU A 59 -0.45 12.88 -3.45
CA GLU A 59 0.58 13.25 -4.43
C GLU A 59 2.02 12.99 -3.97
N SER A 60 2.27 13.03 -2.66
CA SER A 60 3.61 12.93 -2.07
C SER A 60 3.79 11.78 -1.08
N HIS A 61 2.73 11.03 -0.80
CA HIS A 61 2.77 9.96 0.21
C HIS A 61 1.57 9.03 0.15
N ILE A 62 1.69 7.90 0.83
CA ILE A 62 0.64 6.94 1.08
C ILE A 62 0.37 6.87 2.58
N GLU A 63 -0.91 6.78 2.93
CA GLU A 63 -1.39 6.60 4.30
C GLU A 63 -2.23 5.34 4.40
N ILE A 64 -2.10 4.65 5.54
CA ILE A 64 -2.98 3.55 5.90
C ILE A 64 -4.02 4.11 6.84
N GLN A 65 -5.30 3.81 6.60
CA GLN A 65 -6.38 4.30 7.42
C GLN A 65 -6.13 4.04 8.92
N GLY A 66 -6.20 5.08 9.73
CA GLY A 66 -5.96 5.01 11.18
C GLY A 66 -4.49 5.07 11.61
N ASN A 67 -3.54 4.89 10.69
CA ASN A 67 -2.12 5.07 10.95
C ASN A 67 -1.72 6.53 10.71
N ARG A 68 -0.97 7.12 11.66
CA ARG A 68 -0.47 8.51 11.55
C ARG A 68 0.86 8.60 10.80
N ASN A 69 1.55 7.48 10.62
CA ASN A 69 2.79 7.41 9.86
C ASN A 69 2.49 7.43 8.36
N LYS A 70 3.36 8.08 7.60
CA LYS A 70 3.24 8.27 6.16
C LYS A 70 4.38 7.55 5.45
N TYR A 71 4.07 6.92 4.32
CA TYR A 71 5.07 6.43 3.39
C TYR A 71 5.28 7.46 2.30
N PHE A 72 6.37 8.22 2.35
CA PHE A 72 6.65 9.27 1.36
C PHE A 72 7.10 8.65 0.03
N THR A 73 6.50 9.10 -1.06
CA THR A 73 6.78 8.61 -2.41
C THR A 73 6.28 9.65 -3.42
N GLU A 74 6.94 9.74 -4.57
CA GLU A 74 6.57 10.64 -5.65
C GLU A 74 6.27 9.81 -6.91
N PRO A 75 5.31 10.23 -7.74
CA PRO A 75 5.00 9.49 -8.95
C PRO A 75 6.08 9.72 -10.01
N GLU A 76 6.39 8.67 -10.75
CA GLU A 76 7.01 8.81 -12.05
C GLU A 76 5.95 9.31 -13.04
N LEU A 77 6.28 10.36 -13.80
CA LEU A 77 5.44 10.82 -14.90
C LEU A 77 5.62 9.85 -16.07
N GLY A 78 4.56 9.11 -16.39
CA GLY A 78 4.55 8.26 -17.58
C GLY A 78 4.75 9.10 -18.83
N SER A 79 5.85 8.82 -19.55
CA SER A 79 6.19 9.39 -20.86
C SER A 79 5.14 9.12 -21.93
#